data_AF-A0A6A3XRD6-F1
#
_entry.id   AF-A0A6A3XRD6-F1
#
_cell.length_a   1.000
_cell.length_b   1.000
_cell.length_c   1.000
_cell.angle_alpha   90.00
_cell.angle_beta   90.00
_cell.angle_gamma   90.00
#
_symmetry.space_group_name_H-M   'P 1'
#
loop_
_entity.id
_entity.type
_entity.pdbx_description
1 polymer ?
#
loop_
_entity_poly.entity_id
_entity_poly.type
_entity_poly.pdbx_seq_one_letter_code
_entity_poly.pdbx_strand_id
1 'polypeptide(L)'
;MVREADQARDEAMEAQNLAESARDRAAAAESAATRSEQGRREMMERLRHLESIVCGAPRSATPSREEQGLWPTRRQRRQRGGSDYAPAAGTQAPAQESSQERRVQTHSGRNV
;
A
#
# COMPACT_ATOMS: atom_id res chain seq x y z
N MET A 1 -17.28 -18.71 -69.16
CA MET A 1 -17.56 -19.60 -68.01
C MET A 1 -16.30 -19.97 -67.21
N VAL A 2 -15.28 -20.66 -67.73
CA VAL A 2 -14.09 -21.03 -66.90
C VAL A 2 -13.34 -19.81 -66.34
N ARG A 3 -13.08 -18.78 -67.17
CA ARG A 3 -12.38 -17.56 -66.73
C ARG A 3 -13.11 -16.75 -65.66
N GLU A 4 -14.43 -16.75 -65.68
CA GLU A 4 -15.26 -16.02 -64.68
C GLU A 4 -15.24 -16.74 -63.34
N ALA A 5 -15.20 -18.08 -63.35
CA ALA A 5 -15.10 -18.88 -62.13
C ALA A 5 -13.72 -18.73 -61.47
N ASP A 6 -12.65 -18.68 -62.27
CA ASP A 6 -11.30 -18.43 -61.75
C ASP A 6 -11.18 -17.02 -61.14
N GLN A 7 -11.72 -15.99 -61.83
CA GLN A 7 -11.74 -14.63 -61.31
C GLN A 7 -12.52 -14.51 -60.00
N ALA A 8 -13.71 -15.11 -59.91
CA ALA A 8 -14.51 -15.10 -58.69
C ALA A 8 -13.80 -15.79 -57.51
N ARG A 9 -12.99 -16.82 -57.79
CA ARG A 9 -12.19 -17.50 -56.76
C ARG A 9 -11.07 -16.59 -56.24
N ASP A 10 -10.38 -15.90 -57.13
CA ASP A 10 -9.28 -15.01 -56.74
C ASP A 10 -9.83 -13.79 -55.97
N GLU A 11 -10.96 -13.22 -56.40
CA GLU A 11 -11.66 -12.15 -55.67
C GLU A 11 -12.13 -12.60 -54.28
N ALA A 12 -12.65 -13.83 -54.14
CA ALA A 12 -13.04 -14.39 -52.85
C ALA A 12 -11.84 -14.58 -51.91
N MET A 13 -10.69 -15.00 -52.46
CA MET A 13 -9.45 -15.15 -51.69
C MET A 13 -8.93 -13.79 -51.21
N GLU A 14 -8.95 -12.76 -52.05
CA GLU A 14 -8.58 -11.39 -51.67
C GLU A 14 -9.52 -10.83 -50.60
N ALA A 15 -10.83 -11.04 -50.73
CA ALA A 15 -11.81 -10.63 -49.73
C ALA A 15 -11.55 -11.31 -48.37
N GLN A 16 -11.19 -12.59 -48.37
CA GLN A 16 -10.82 -13.32 -47.16
C GLN A 16 -9.55 -12.72 -46.52
N ASN A 17 -8.49 -12.53 -47.31
CA ASN A 17 -7.23 -11.96 -46.82
C ASN A 17 -7.43 -10.56 -46.21
N LEU A 18 -8.27 -9.73 -46.85
CA LEU A 18 -8.65 -8.42 -46.32
C LEU A 18 -9.41 -8.53 -44.99
N ALA A 19 -10.34 -9.46 -44.90
CA ALA A 19 -11.11 -9.68 -43.67
C ALA A 19 -10.22 -10.16 -42.52
N GLU A 20 -9.28 -11.07 -42.78
CA GLU A 20 -8.32 -11.56 -41.79
C GLU A 20 -7.39 -10.43 -41.34
N SER A 21 -6.82 -9.67 -42.28
CA SER A 21 -5.99 -8.49 -41.96
C SER A 21 -6.76 -7.43 -41.17
N ALA A 22 -8.05 -7.23 -41.45
CA ALA A 22 -8.89 -6.30 -40.70
C ALA A 22 -9.13 -6.78 -39.26
N ARG A 23 -9.35 -8.09 -39.06
CA ARG A 23 -9.49 -8.69 -37.73
C ARG A 23 -8.22 -8.56 -36.90
N ASP A 24 -7.06 -8.83 -37.49
CA ASP A 24 -5.77 -8.70 -36.81
C ASP A 24 -5.52 -7.25 -36.37
N ARG A 25 -5.82 -6.29 -37.25
CA ARG A 25 -5.72 -4.86 -36.93
C ARG A 25 -6.70 -4.44 -35.84
N ALA A 26 -7.92 -4.95 -35.85
CA ALA A 26 -8.89 -4.70 -34.78
C ALA A 26 -8.40 -5.24 -33.44
N ALA A 27 -7.91 -6.49 -33.39
CA ALA A 27 -7.35 -7.08 -32.17
C ALA A 27 -6.14 -6.30 -31.63
N ALA A 28 -5.26 -5.83 -32.52
CA ALA A 28 -4.13 -4.98 -32.15
C ALA A 28 -4.60 -3.62 -31.59
N ALA A 29 -5.62 -3.01 -32.20
CA ALA A 29 -6.20 -1.76 -31.73
C ALA A 29 -6.88 -1.91 -30.36
N GLU A 30 -7.62 -3.00 -30.12
CA GLU A 30 -8.22 -3.31 -28.81
C GLU A 30 -7.15 -3.50 -27.73
N SER A 31 -6.07 -4.19 -28.06
CA SER A 31 -4.93 -4.38 -27.15
C SER A 31 -4.25 -3.04 -26.82
N ALA A 32 -4.11 -2.15 -27.80
CA ALA A 32 -3.59 -0.81 -27.58
C ALA A 32 -4.53 0.05 -26.73
N ALA A 33 -5.84 0.01 -27.01
CA ALA A 33 -6.86 0.73 -26.25
C ALA A 33 -6.92 0.26 -24.79
N THR A 34 -6.86 -1.05 -24.56
CA THR A 34 -6.85 -1.64 -23.21
C THR A 34 -5.64 -1.17 -22.41
N ARG A 35 -4.44 -1.17 -23.01
CA ARG A 35 -3.22 -0.66 -22.35
C ARG A 35 -3.32 0.84 -22.05
N SER A 36 -3.86 1.63 -22.98
CA SER A 36 -4.07 3.07 -22.77
C SER A 36 -5.04 3.35 -21.63
N GLU A 37 -6.17 2.64 -21.61
CA GLU A 37 -7.19 2.75 -20.58
C GLU A 37 -6.67 2.32 -19.21
N GLN A 38 -5.87 1.25 -19.15
CA GLN A 38 -5.20 0.84 -17.92
C GLN A 38 -4.27 1.94 -17.40
N GLY A 39 -3.40 2.50 -18.24
CA GLY A 39 -2.53 3.61 -17.85
C GLY A 39 -3.31 4.83 -17.37
N ARG A 40 -4.44 5.14 -18.02
CA ARG A 40 -5.34 6.22 -17.58
C ARG A 40 -5.93 5.94 -16.19
N ARG A 41 -6.37 4.72 -15.91
CA ARG A 41 -6.91 4.33 -14.60
C ARG A 41 -5.86 4.45 -13.50
N GLU A 42 -4.64 3.95 -13.75
CA GLU A 42 -3.52 4.04 -12.83
C GLU A 42 -3.15 5.50 -12.51
N MET A 43 -3.14 6.36 -13.53
CA MET A 43 -2.92 7.80 -13.33
C MET A 43 -4.00 8.43 -12.46
N MET A 44 -5.27 8.14 -12.73
CA MET A 44 -6.40 8.65 -11.94
C MET A 44 -6.36 8.14 -10.50
N GLU A 45 -5.93 6.89 -10.28
CA GLU A 45 -5.76 6.33 -8.94
C GLU A 45 -4.64 7.03 -8.16
N ARG A 46 -3.50 7.29 -8.82
CA ARG A 46 -2.41 8.08 -8.22
C ARG A 46 -2.86 9.48 -7.84
N LEU A 47 -3.63 10.15 -8.71
CA LEU A 47 -4.19 11.47 -8.41
C LEU A 47 -5.11 11.43 -7.19
N ARG A 48 -6.06 10.47 -7.14
CA ARG A 48 -6.93 10.28 -5.96
C ARG A 48 -6.15 10.01 -4.68
N HIS A 49 -5.07 9.23 -4.77
CA HIS A 49 -4.21 8.97 -3.61
C HIS A 49 -3.54 10.25 -3.11
N LEU A 50 -3.01 11.07 -4.02
CA LEU A 50 -2.42 12.36 -3.67
C LEU A 50 -3.46 13.32 -3.08
N GLU A 51 -4.67 13.40 -3.63
CA GLU A 51 -5.77 14.18 -3.06
C GLU A 51 -6.10 13.74 -1.63
N SER A 52 -6.12 12.43 -1.36
CA SER A 52 -6.34 11.91 -0.01
C SER A 52 -5.20 12.26 0.96
N ILE A 53 -3.96 12.39 0.49
CA ILE A 53 -2.84 12.79 1.33
C ILE A 53 -2.92 14.30 1.63
N VAL A 54 -3.17 15.11 0.60
CA VAL A 54 -3.14 16.58 0.68
C VAL A 54 -4.36 17.13 1.42
N CYS A 55 -5.56 16.63 1.12
CA CYS A 55 -6.80 17.09 1.74
C CYS A 55 -7.15 16.33 3.03
N GLY A 56 -6.33 15.32 3.39
CA GLY A 56 -6.67 14.31 4.39
C GLY A 56 -7.73 13.35 3.86
N ALA A 57 -7.69 12.08 4.31
CA ALA A 57 -8.75 11.13 4.03
C ALA A 57 -10.09 11.74 4.48
N PRO A 58 -11.18 11.65 3.68
CA PRO A 58 -12.48 12.09 4.16
C PRO A 58 -12.73 11.39 5.50
N ARG A 59 -13.13 12.16 6.51
CA ARG A 59 -13.50 11.69 7.86
C ARG A 59 -14.75 10.79 7.85
N SER A 60 -14.99 10.03 6.79
CA SER A 60 -16.10 9.09 6.63
C SER A 60 -15.60 7.65 6.63
N ALA A 61 -14.75 7.35 7.58
CA ALA A 61 -14.80 6.13 8.34
C ALA A 61 -14.06 6.47 9.62
N THR A 62 -14.78 6.84 10.67
CA THR A 62 -14.32 6.40 11.99
C THR A 62 -14.03 4.90 11.83
N PRO A 63 -12.78 4.40 11.87
CA PRO A 63 -12.64 3.03 12.31
C PRO A 63 -13.35 3.03 13.65
N SER A 64 -14.43 2.25 13.77
CA SER A 64 -15.11 2.12 15.06
C SER A 64 -14.00 1.89 16.07
N ARG A 65 -14.00 2.72 17.12
CA ARG A 65 -12.99 2.70 18.19
C ARG A 65 -12.92 1.33 18.90
N GLU A 66 -13.82 0.42 18.53
CA GLU A 66 -13.88 -0.97 18.96
C GLU A 66 -12.91 -1.89 18.21
N GLU A 67 -12.44 -1.54 17.00
CA GLU A 67 -11.55 -2.40 16.19
C GLU A 67 -10.05 -2.07 16.38
N GLN A 68 -9.71 -0.93 16.97
CA GLN A 68 -8.36 -0.67 17.45
C GLN A 68 -8.24 -1.21 18.87
N GLY A 69 -8.06 -2.53 18.95
CA GLY A 69 -7.74 -3.26 20.16
C GLY A 69 -6.88 -2.42 21.08
N LEU A 70 -7.43 -2.16 22.26
CA LEU A 70 -6.85 -1.37 23.34
C LEU A 70 -5.37 -1.72 23.48
N TRP A 71 -4.49 -0.79 23.07
CA TRP A 71 -3.06 -0.92 23.36
C TRP A 71 -2.90 -1.24 24.84
N PRO A 72 -2.19 -2.31 25.22
CA PRO A 72 -2.02 -2.67 26.62
C PRO A 72 -1.50 -1.45 27.37
N THR A 73 -2.31 -0.94 28.28
CA THR A 73 -1.97 0.27 29.02
C THR A 73 -0.67 0.00 29.78
N ARG A 74 0.16 1.01 30.01
CA ARG A 74 1.47 0.88 30.67
C ARG A 74 1.42 0.08 31.99
N ARG A 75 0.26 0.06 32.68
CA ARG A 75 -0.02 -0.79 33.85
C ARG A 75 -0.14 -2.29 33.54
N GLN A 76 -0.79 -2.66 32.44
CA GLN A 76 -0.99 -4.06 32.03
C GLN A 76 0.34 -4.72 31.61
N ARG A 77 1.24 -3.95 30.98
CA ARG A 77 2.62 -4.41 30.71
C ARG A 77 3.41 -4.72 31.98
N ARG A 78 3.18 -4.00 33.08
CA ARG A 78 3.87 -4.28 34.36
C ARG A 78 3.35 -5.53 35.06
N GLN A 79 2.08 -5.89 34.85
CA GLN A 79 1.50 -7.12 35.43
C GLN A 79 1.88 -8.39 34.64
N ARG A 80 2.25 -8.26 33.36
CA ARG A 80 2.62 -9.40 32.50
C ARG A 80 4.14 -9.64 32.43
N GLY A 81 4.93 -8.80 33.09
CA GLY A 81 6.38 -8.95 33.23
C GLY A 81 6.77 -9.82 34.43
N GLY A 82 6.08 -10.95 34.61
CA GLY A 82 6.56 -12.02 35.49
C GLY A 82 7.78 -12.64 34.83
N SER A 83 8.95 -12.34 35.40
CA SER A 83 10.25 -12.79 34.93
C SER A 83 10.41 -14.30 35.15
N ASP A 84 10.62 -15.08 34.08
CA ASP A 84 11.11 -16.47 34.16
C ASP A 84 12.63 -16.51 34.45
N TYR A 85 13.17 -15.51 35.15
CA TYR A 85 14.56 -15.56 35.61
C TYR A 85 14.64 -16.38 36.89
N ALA A 86 14.92 -17.67 36.74
CA ALA A 86 15.44 -18.48 37.84
C ALA A 86 16.91 -18.08 38.05
N PRO A 87 17.29 -17.53 39.21
CA PRO A 87 18.70 -17.33 39.51
C PRO A 87 19.35 -18.70 39.68
N ALA A 88 20.32 -19.01 38.82
CA ALA A 88 21.21 -20.14 39.07
C ALA A 88 21.93 -19.88 40.40
N ALA A 89 21.84 -20.84 41.32
CA ALA A 89 22.54 -20.80 42.59
C ALA A 89 24.05 -20.68 42.32
N GLY A 90 24.62 -19.49 42.51
CA GLY A 90 26.07 -19.32 42.39
C GLY A 90 26.61 -17.90 42.18
N THR A 91 25.81 -16.91 41.77
CA THR A 91 26.39 -15.60 41.43
C THR A 91 26.07 -14.54 42.47
N GLN A 92 27.12 -14.16 43.19
CA GLN A 92 27.22 -13.10 44.19
C GLN A 92 26.63 -11.77 43.67
N ALA A 93 25.78 -11.13 44.46
CA ALA A 93 25.24 -9.80 44.17
C ALA A 93 26.31 -8.71 44.37
N PRO A 94 26.48 -7.73 43.46
CA PRO A 94 27.12 -6.48 43.80
C PRO A 94 26.11 -5.51 44.43
N ALA A 95 26.63 -4.75 45.39
CA ALA A 95 25.95 -3.96 46.39
C ALA A 95 24.93 -2.94 45.87
N GLN A 96 23.91 -2.71 46.71
CA GLN A 96 23.12 -1.49 46.74
C GLN A 96 24.03 -0.26 46.83
N GLU A 97 23.95 0.64 45.84
CA GLU A 97 24.19 2.06 46.10
C GLU A 97 22.95 2.86 45.75
N SER A 98 22.37 3.39 46.82
CA SER A 98 21.41 4.47 46.83
C SER A 98 22.03 5.74 46.27
N SER A 99 21.32 6.44 45.38
CA SER A 99 21.48 7.87 45.23
C SER A 99 20.14 8.49 44.87
N GLN A 100 19.36 8.70 45.92
CA GLN A 100 18.23 9.61 45.93
C GLN A 100 18.62 10.82 46.77
N GLU A 101 19.25 11.81 46.16
CA GLU A 101 19.31 13.19 46.68
C GLU A 101 18.92 14.14 45.54
N ARG A 102 17.68 14.67 45.53
CA ARG A 102 17.32 15.99 46.09
C ARG A 102 18.32 17.07 45.62
N ARG A 103 17.95 17.98 44.72
CA ARG A 103 17.12 19.16 45.09
C ARG A 103 16.64 19.95 43.87
N VAL A 104 15.45 20.52 44.08
CA VAL A 104 14.74 21.53 43.30
C VAL A 104 15.38 22.92 43.51
N GLN A 105 15.52 23.69 42.44
CA GLN A 105 15.41 25.18 42.36
C GLN A 105 15.66 25.56 40.87
N THR A 106 14.68 26.01 40.07
CA THR A 106 14.29 27.44 39.86
C THR A 106 15.51 28.38 39.95
N HIS A 107 15.78 29.40 39.13
CA HIS A 107 14.98 30.49 38.57
C HIS A 107 15.88 31.25 37.57
N SER A 108 15.26 31.92 36.58
CA SER A 108 15.58 33.30 36.16
C SER A 108 16.87 33.64 35.38
N GLY A 109 16.70 34.36 34.26
CA GLY A 109 17.66 35.36 33.73
C GLY A 109 18.06 35.12 32.27
N ARG A 110 17.42 35.69 31.23
CA ARG A 110 17.33 37.10 30.78
C ARG A 110 18.48 37.52 29.85
N ASN A 111 18.10 37.79 28.60
CA ASN A 111 18.63 38.72 27.59
C ASN A 111 20.12 39.08 27.57
N VAL A 112 20.74 38.87 26.40
CA VAL A 112 21.28 39.94 25.53
C VAL A 112 21.21 39.49 24.08
#